data_AF-A0A067LCY7-F1
#
_entry.id   AF-A0A067LCY7-F1
#
_cell.length_a   1.000
_cell.length_b   1.000
_cell.length_c   1.000
_cell.angle_alpha   90.00
_cell.angle_beta   90.00
_cell.angle_gamma   90.00
#
_symmetry.space_group_name_H-M   'P 1'
#
loop_
_entity.id
_entity.type
_entity.pdbx_description
1 polymer ?
#
loop_
_entity_poly.entity_id
_entity_poly.type
_entity_poly.pdbx_seq_one_letter_code
_entity_poly.pdbx_strand_id
1 'polypeptide(L)'
;MNENEESENAGLRYLKELASKCFFQDFEENYGFIKCKMHDLVHDLALSLTQNEYSIVTSSTRQIPKNVRHLLFPDNASLPQDLSTILQGLDHARTIVFMSEERDLNNKLMLDINLSRFQYLRMLDLSHLKLDVPLERIGTLKHLRFFHLHGNSKIIKAPDFICKLQNLQALLLCQGFEELPTNIKYLISIRFLQMTTKEERLLNNGIGCLKSLRFLFIIQCENLKYLCEDMQGLSKLKRLIIVECKSLICLPPSIKYLSSLKTLTISDCENIDLVMVDEEDFNQLSLQNLALVGLPKLVNFPYWLLQGSKYTLQNLHLEDCSNIEELPACLKNIVSLQQLKIENCFALGKRCEREKGEDWSKIAHIPQVIVDGYNIQSSLDSDD
;
A
#
# COMPACT_ATOMS: atom_id res chain seq x y z
N MET A 1 15.66 -8.82 20.99
CA MET A 1 15.14 -8.04 19.85
C MET A 1 16.26 -7.12 19.39
N ASN A 2 16.49 -6.98 18.08
CA ASN A 2 17.45 -6.01 17.58
C ASN A 2 16.80 -4.62 17.73
N GLU A 3 17.23 -3.82 18.72
CA GLU A 3 16.57 -2.55 19.08
C GLU A 3 16.55 -1.51 17.95
N ASN A 4 17.34 -1.74 16.89
CA ASN A 4 17.45 -0.89 15.71
C ASN A 4 16.61 -1.35 14.51
N GLU A 5 15.88 -2.47 14.61
CA GLU A 5 15.03 -2.93 13.51
C GLU A 5 13.75 -2.09 13.42
N GLU A 6 13.44 -1.58 12.23
CA GLU A 6 12.17 -0.89 12.00
C GLU A 6 10.97 -1.84 12.15
N SER A 7 9.90 -1.36 12.77
CA SER A 7 8.71 -2.15 13.09
C SER A 7 8.09 -2.88 11.90
N GLU A 8 8.15 -2.31 10.69
CA GLU A 8 7.57 -2.93 9.49
C GLU A 8 8.44 -4.06 8.95
N ASN A 9 9.77 -3.94 9.07
CA ASN A 9 10.68 -5.03 8.74
C ASN A 9 10.49 -6.18 9.74
N ALA A 10 10.38 -5.86 11.04
CA ALA A 10 10.08 -6.86 12.06
C ALA A 10 8.71 -7.53 11.83
N GLY A 11 7.68 -6.76 11.51
CA GLY A 11 6.34 -7.26 11.19
C GLY A 11 6.33 -8.20 9.97
N LEU A 12 6.99 -7.80 8.88
CA LEU A 12 7.15 -8.63 7.69
C LEU A 12 7.91 -9.91 7.98
N ARG A 13 8.98 -9.84 8.78
CA ARG A 13 9.77 -11.00 9.21
C ARG A 13 8.93 -12.00 9.98
N TYR A 14 8.09 -11.55 10.92
CA TYR A 14 7.17 -12.43 11.63
C TYR A 14 6.13 -13.06 10.70
N LEU A 15 5.55 -12.30 9.76
CA LEU A 15 4.61 -12.86 8.77
C LEU A 15 5.27 -13.94 7.90
N LYS A 16 6.49 -13.71 7.42
CA LYS A 16 7.26 -14.68 6.63
C LYS A 16 7.64 -15.92 7.45
N GLU A 17 7.96 -15.77 8.74
CA GLU A 17 8.21 -16.89 9.63
C GLU A 17 6.96 -17.74 9.89
N LEU A 18 5.79 -17.11 10.03
CA LEU A 18 4.52 -17.82 10.17
C LEU A 18 4.17 -18.57 8.87
N ALA A 19 4.38 -17.92 7.72
CA ALA A 19 4.17 -18.54 6.42
C ALA A 19 5.11 -19.75 6.19
N SER A 20 6.40 -19.64 6.55
CA SER A 20 7.36 -20.76 6.41
C SER A 20 7.06 -21.95 7.32
N LYS A 21 6.28 -21.74 8.38
CA LYS A 21 5.77 -22.76 9.30
C LYS A 21 4.35 -23.25 8.91
N CYS A 22 3.87 -22.90 7.73
CA CYS A 22 2.56 -23.29 7.19
C CYS A 22 1.36 -22.82 8.05
N PHE A 23 1.51 -21.79 8.87
CA PHE A 23 0.36 -21.15 9.54
C PHE A 23 -0.52 -20.39 8.55
N PHE A 24 0.08 -19.95 7.44
CA PHE A 24 -0.61 -19.28 6.35
C PHE A 24 -0.49 -20.08 5.05
N GLN A 25 -1.56 -20.06 4.26
CA GLN A 25 -1.70 -20.63 2.92
C GLN A 25 -1.96 -19.50 1.91
N ASP A 26 -1.78 -19.79 0.62
CA ASP A 26 -1.97 -18.81 -0.48
C ASP A 26 -1.22 -17.48 -0.19
N PHE A 27 0.02 -17.57 0.30
CA PHE A 27 0.80 -16.41 0.71
C PHE A 27 1.36 -15.69 -0.52
N GLU A 28 0.72 -14.60 -0.90
CA GLU A 28 1.04 -13.77 -2.06
C GLU A 28 1.48 -12.38 -1.60
N GLU A 29 2.63 -11.90 -2.08
CA GLU A 29 3.13 -10.54 -1.83
C GLU A 29 3.06 -9.73 -3.13
N ASN A 30 2.02 -8.89 -3.27
CA ASN A 30 1.77 -8.08 -4.47
C ASN A 30 1.75 -6.59 -4.11
N TYR A 31 2.56 -5.79 -4.80
CA TYR A 31 2.66 -4.33 -4.61
C TYR A 31 2.90 -3.89 -3.15
N GLY A 32 3.46 -4.77 -2.32
CA GLY A 32 3.69 -4.51 -0.90
C GLY A 32 2.51 -4.82 0.03
N PHE A 33 1.41 -5.37 -0.48
CA PHE A 33 0.37 -6.04 0.29
C PHE A 33 0.65 -7.54 0.38
N ILE A 34 0.29 -8.12 1.52
CA ILE A 34 0.32 -9.57 1.70
C ILE A 34 -1.12 -10.06 1.76
N LYS A 35 -1.46 -10.97 0.85
CA LYS A 35 -2.68 -11.74 0.90
C LYS A 35 -2.31 -13.16 1.35
N CYS A 36 -3.07 -13.68 2.30
CA CYS A 36 -2.91 -15.06 2.74
C CYS A 36 -4.20 -15.53 3.43
N LYS A 37 -4.32 -16.85 3.62
CA LYS A 37 -5.40 -17.49 4.37
C LYS A 37 -4.83 -18.28 5.54
N MET A 38 -5.64 -18.53 6.55
CA MET A 38 -5.33 -19.44 7.65
C MET A 38 -6.23 -20.66 7.53
N HIS A 39 -5.67 -21.85 7.74
CA HIS A 39 -6.43 -23.10 7.76
C HIS A 39 -7.33 -23.18 9.00
N ASP A 40 -8.53 -23.75 8.89
CA ASP A 40 -9.54 -23.80 9.96
C ASP A 40 -9.00 -24.38 11.28
N LEU A 41 -8.23 -25.48 11.22
CA LEU A 41 -7.61 -26.06 12.42
C LEU A 41 -6.60 -25.11 13.11
N VAL A 42 -5.87 -24.30 12.34
CA VAL A 42 -4.94 -23.30 12.88
C VAL A 42 -5.72 -22.12 13.46
N HIS A 43 -6.83 -21.75 12.82
CA HIS A 43 -7.77 -20.76 13.32
C HIS A 43 -8.39 -21.18 14.67
N ASP A 44 -8.88 -22.42 14.78
CA ASP A 44 -9.44 -22.98 16.02
C ASP A 44 -8.39 -23.04 17.14
N LEU A 45 -7.16 -23.43 16.81
CA LEU A 45 -6.05 -23.39 17.74
C LEU A 45 -5.78 -21.96 18.22
N ALA A 46 -5.72 -20.98 17.30
CA ALA A 46 -5.53 -19.58 17.65
C ALA A 46 -6.64 -19.08 18.58
N LEU A 47 -7.90 -19.40 18.30
CA LEU A 47 -9.04 -19.09 19.16
C LEU A 47 -8.88 -19.68 20.55
N SER A 48 -8.49 -20.96 20.67
CA SER A 48 -8.29 -21.63 21.96
C SER A 48 -7.21 -20.95 22.83
N LEU A 49 -6.22 -20.32 22.20
CA LEU A 49 -5.11 -19.64 22.87
C LEU A 49 -5.42 -18.18 23.23
N THR A 50 -6.49 -17.58 22.70
CA THR A 50 -6.79 -16.14 22.92
C THR A 50 -7.30 -15.79 24.32
N GLN A 51 -7.43 -16.76 25.25
CA GLN A 51 -7.71 -16.54 26.69
C GLN A 51 -8.90 -15.59 26.98
N ASN A 52 -9.94 -15.60 26.12
CA ASN A 52 -11.10 -14.71 26.20
C ASN A 52 -10.79 -13.20 25.99
N GLU A 53 -9.66 -12.85 25.36
CA GLU A 53 -9.36 -11.46 24.96
C GLU A 53 -10.00 -11.09 23.61
N TYR A 54 -10.57 -12.06 22.89
CA TYR A 54 -11.19 -11.90 21.57
C TYR A 54 -12.67 -12.29 21.61
N SER A 55 -13.52 -11.54 20.91
CA SER A 55 -14.93 -11.88 20.74
C SER A 55 -15.43 -11.51 19.34
N ILE A 56 -16.18 -12.45 18.75
CA ILE A 56 -17.01 -12.20 17.57
C ILE A 56 -18.37 -11.71 18.06
N VAL A 57 -18.88 -10.63 17.46
CA VAL A 57 -20.18 -10.04 17.81
C VAL A 57 -21.15 -10.29 16.66
N THR A 58 -22.15 -11.13 16.91
CA THR A 58 -23.19 -11.53 15.96
C THR A 58 -24.56 -11.30 16.58
N SER A 59 -25.65 -11.49 15.81
CA SER A 59 -27.03 -11.29 16.28
C SER A 59 -27.40 -12.13 17.50
N SER A 60 -26.73 -13.26 17.71
CA SER A 60 -26.94 -14.14 18.86
C SER A 60 -26.14 -13.73 20.10
N THR A 61 -25.20 -12.79 19.99
CA THR A 61 -24.41 -12.31 21.12
C THR A 61 -25.32 -11.61 22.14
N ARG A 62 -25.31 -12.09 23.39
CA ARG A 62 -26.07 -11.51 24.51
C ARG A 62 -25.20 -10.76 25.52
N GLN A 63 -23.96 -11.19 25.71
CA GLN A 63 -23.01 -10.62 26.65
C GLN A 63 -21.59 -10.81 26.11
N ILE A 64 -20.69 -9.89 26.45
CA ILE A 64 -19.27 -9.96 26.11
C ILE A 64 -18.47 -9.84 27.42
N PRO A 65 -17.49 -10.75 27.67
CA PRO A 65 -16.65 -10.65 28.85
C PRO A 65 -15.87 -9.32 28.90
N LYS A 66 -15.78 -8.71 30.10
CA LYS A 66 -15.16 -7.38 30.27
C LYS A 66 -13.64 -7.34 30.00
N ASN A 67 -12.98 -8.50 29.99
CA ASN A 67 -11.55 -8.61 29.67
C ASN A 67 -11.28 -8.61 28.16
N VAL A 68 -12.31 -8.72 27.30
CA VAL A 68 -12.17 -8.69 25.85
C VAL A 68 -11.49 -7.39 25.41
N ARG A 69 -10.48 -7.55 24.55
CA ARG A 69 -9.67 -6.48 23.96
C ARG A 69 -9.87 -6.33 22.46
N HIS A 70 -10.34 -7.38 21.79
CA HIS A 70 -10.44 -7.44 20.35
C HIS A 70 -11.85 -7.86 19.94
N LEU A 71 -12.56 -6.97 19.25
CA LEU A 71 -13.92 -7.17 18.79
C LEU A 71 -13.93 -7.30 17.27
N LEU A 72 -14.55 -8.37 16.79
CA LEU A 72 -14.83 -8.58 15.37
C LEU A 72 -16.34 -8.57 15.12
N PHE A 73 -16.76 -7.81 14.13
CA PHE A 73 -18.12 -7.79 13.61
C PHE A 73 -18.09 -8.40 12.20
N PRO A 74 -18.40 -9.70 12.02
CA PRO A 74 -18.20 -10.42 10.76
C PRO A 74 -19.30 -10.15 9.72
N ASP A 75 -20.50 -9.79 10.17
CA ASP A 75 -21.64 -9.46 9.32
C ASP A 75 -22.44 -8.31 9.93
N ASN A 76 -22.53 -7.21 9.20
CA ASN A 76 -23.17 -5.99 9.65
C ASN A 76 -24.70 -6.02 9.53
N ALA A 77 -25.26 -6.96 8.76
CA ALA A 77 -26.71 -7.09 8.60
C ALA A 77 -27.40 -7.68 9.84
N SER A 78 -26.64 -8.34 10.72
CA SER A 78 -27.16 -9.13 11.82
C SER A 78 -26.48 -8.78 13.15
N LEU A 79 -26.44 -7.48 13.50
CA LEU A 79 -25.98 -7.03 14.83
C LEU A 79 -27.05 -7.24 15.91
N PRO A 80 -26.67 -7.44 17.19
CA PRO A 80 -27.60 -7.47 18.31
C PRO A 80 -28.47 -6.22 18.42
N GLN A 81 -29.73 -6.39 18.80
CA GLN A 81 -30.68 -5.29 18.99
C GLN A 81 -30.29 -4.35 20.17
N ASP A 82 -29.67 -4.91 21.22
CA ASP A 82 -29.22 -4.18 22.42
C ASP A 82 -27.69 -3.91 22.42
N LEU A 83 -27.11 -3.68 21.23
CA LEU A 83 -25.66 -3.60 21.06
C LEU A 83 -24.99 -2.57 21.98
N SER A 84 -25.59 -1.39 22.18
CA SER A 84 -25.01 -0.36 23.05
C SER A 84 -24.85 -0.84 24.51
N THR A 85 -25.81 -1.64 24.99
CA THR A 85 -25.82 -2.28 26.32
C THR A 85 -24.77 -3.39 26.40
N ILE A 86 -24.70 -4.24 25.37
CA ILE A 86 -23.70 -5.33 25.28
C ILE A 86 -22.27 -4.79 25.32
N LEU A 87 -22.04 -3.63 24.70
CA LEU A 87 -20.74 -2.96 24.67
C LEU A 87 -20.42 -2.16 25.95
N GLN A 88 -21.29 -2.13 26.96
CA GLN A 88 -21.01 -1.43 28.23
C GLN A 88 -19.91 -2.15 29.02
N GLY A 89 -18.94 -1.37 29.52
CA GLY A 89 -17.83 -1.89 30.32
C GLY A 89 -16.69 -2.52 29.51
N LEU A 90 -16.73 -2.45 28.17
CA LEU A 90 -15.65 -2.82 27.26
C LEU A 90 -14.69 -1.65 26.98
N ASP A 91 -14.55 -0.71 27.92
CA ASP A 91 -13.79 0.55 27.75
C ASP A 91 -12.32 0.32 27.37
N HIS A 92 -11.85 -0.89 27.66
CA HIS A 92 -10.52 -1.43 27.54
C HIS A 92 -10.20 -2.08 26.18
N ALA A 93 -11.17 -2.08 25.25
CA ALA A 93 -10.99 -2.58 23.90
C ALA A 93 -9.86 -1.84 23.17
N ARG A 94 -9.07 -2.59 22.40
CA ARG A 94 -7.89 -2.14 21.66
C ARG A 94 -8.08 -2.27 20.15
N THR A 95 -8.93 -3.20 19.71
CA THR A 95 -9.22 -3.43 18.31
C THR A 95 -10.73 -3.58 18.11
N ILE A 96 -11.26 -2.88 17.12
CA ILE A 96 -12.61 -3.06 16.60
C ILE A 96 -12.50 -3.16 15.08
N VAL A 97 -12.96 -4.27 14.54
CA VAL A 97 -12.97 -4.52 13.08
C VAL A 97 -14.38 -4.86 12.65
N PHE A 98 -14.87 -4.17 11.63
CA PHE A 98 -16.08 -4.54 10.93
C PHE A 98 -15.69 -5.18 9.60
N MET A 99 -16.02 -6.46 9.40
CA MET A 99 -15.92 -7.13 8.11
C MET A 99 -17.27 -7.00 7.42
N SER A 100 -17.29 -6.48 6.19
CA SER A 100 -18.51 -6.30 5.41
C SER A 100 -18.21 -6.55 3.95
N GLU A 101 -18.89 -7.53 3.36
CA GLU A 101 -19.02 -7.64 1.91
C GLU A 101 -20.26 -6.85 1.49
N GLU A 102 -20.07 -5.55 1.25
CA GLU A 102 -20.98 -4.65 0.51
C GLU A 102 -22.43 -4.47 0.98
N ARG A 103 -22.78 -4.70 2.25
CA ARG A 103 -24.16 -4.43 2.73
C ARG A 103 -24.31 -3.08 3.44
N ASP A 104 -25.43 -2.42 3.17
CA ASP A 104 -25.83 -1.16 3.79
C ASP A 104 -25.94 -1.35 5.31
N LEU A 105 -25.07 -0.71 6.07
CA LEU A 105 -25.29 -0.60 7.51
C LEU A 105 -26.47 0.34 7.72
N ASN A 106 -27.44 -0.06 8.54
CA ASN A 106 -28.46 0.88 9.00
C ASN A 106 -27.73 1.95 9.83
N ASN A 107 -27.61 3.18 9.29
CA ASN A 107 -26.90 4.31 9.91
C ASN A 107 -27.26 4.52 11.39
N LYS A 108 -28.49 4.14 11.78
CA LYS A 108 -28.97 4.17 13.16
C LYS A 108 -28.11 3.33 14.12
N LEU A 109 -27.63 2.16 13.69
CA LEU A 109 -26.83 1.25 14.52
C LEU A 109 -25.39 1.73 14.75
N MET A 110 -24.77 2.43 13.79
CA MET A 110 -23.46 3.09 14.02
C MET A 110 -23.53 4.21 15.04
N LEU A 111 -24.64 4.97 15.03
CA LEU A 111 -24.88 6.02 16.03
C LEU A 111 -25.01 5.42 17.45
N ASP A 112 -25.53 4.20 17.59
CA ASP A 112 -25.65 3.50 18.87
C ASP A 112 -24.30 3.03 19.43
N ILE A 113 -23.39 2.61 18.54
CA ILE A 113 -22.01 2.26 18.90
C ILE A 113 -21.25 3.56 19.14
N ASN A 114 -21.42 4.18 20.31
CA ASN A 114 -20.62 5.34 20.71
C ASN A 114 -19.12 4.97 20.80
N LEU A 115 -18.42 4.95 19.65
CA LEU A 115 -17.03 4.51 19.50
C LEU A 115 -16.05 5.36 20.33
N SER A 116 -16.42 6.61 20.60
CA SER A 116 -15.63 7.51 21.45
C SER A 116 -15.49 7.02 22.89
N ARG A 117 -16.26 6.02 23.34
CA ARG A 117 -16.09 5.40 24.67
C ARG A 117 -14.78 4.59 24.78
N PHE A 118 -14.28 4.04 23.68
CA PHE A 118 -13.14 3.12 23.66
C PHE A 118 -11.81 3.88 23.67
N GLN A 119 -11.51 4.56 24.78
CA GLN A 119 -10.35 5.46 24.88
C GLN A 119 -9.00 4.74 24.68
N TYR A 120 -8.93 3.41 24.89
CA TYR A 120 -7.73 2.59 24.68
C TYR A 120 -7.62 2.00 23.26
N LEU A 121 -8.53 2.35 22.35
CA LEU A 121 -8.56 1.81 21.00
C LEU A 121 -7.29 2.18 20.23
N ARG A 122 -6.70 1.20 19.56
CA ARG A 122 -5.48 1.33 18.75
C ARG A 122 -5.73 1.01 17.29
N MET A 123 -6.68 0.14 16.99
CA MET A 123 -7.06 -0.25 15.64
C MET A 123 -8.57 -0.13 15.49
N LEU A 124 -9.00 0.62 14.48
CA LEU A 124 -10.39 0.77 14.10
C LEU A 124 -10.51 0.59 12.59
N ASP A 125 -11.25 -0.45 12.18
CA ASP A 125 -11.57 -0.70 10.78
C ASP A 125 -13.05 -0.47 10.54
N LEU A 126 -13.38 0.56 9.75
CA LEU A 126 -14.72 0.95 9.34
C LEU A 126 -14.88 0.84 7.81
N SER A 127 -14.14 -0.05 7.16
CA SER A 127 -14.18 -0.23 5.72
C SER A 127 -15.52 -0.81 5.24
N HIS A 128 -15.93 -0.41 4.03
CA HIS A 128 -17.14 -0.89 3.32
C HIS A 128 -18.45 -0.80 4.13
N LEU A 129 -18.57 0.21 4.99
CA LEU A 129 -19.76 0.43 5.83
C LEU A 129 -20.80 1.36 5.21
N LYS A 130 -20.48 2.01 4.08
CA LYS A 130 -21.34 3.01 3.40
C LYS A 130 -21.85 4.09 4.36
N LEU A 131 -20.97 4.55 5.25
CA LEU A 131 -21.28 5.47 6.34
C LEU A 131 -21.81 6.82 5.83
N ASP A 132 -22.92 7.26 6.42
CA ASP A 132 -23.48 8.61 6.27
C ASP A 132 -23.86 9.15 7.66
N VAL A 133 -22.89 9.07 8.56
CA VAL A 133 -23.02 9.50 9.95
C VAL A 133 -21.83 10.40 10.34
N PRO A 134 -22.03 11.39 11.22
CA PRO A 134 -20.94 12.22 11.71
C PRO A 134 -19.93 11.38 12.54
N LEU A 135 -18.65 11.48 12.20
CA LEU A 135 -17.56 10.68 12.79
C LEU A 135 -16.63 11.52 13.69
N GLU A 136 -16.95 12.78 13.96
CA GLU A 136 -16.05 13.76 14.59
C GLU A 136 -15.54 13.32 15.97
N ARG A 137 -16.36 12.57 16.71
CA ARG A 137 -16.01 12.06 18.04
C ARG A 137 -14.88 11.05 18.01
N ILE A 138 -14.61 10.39 16.88
CA ILE A 138 -13.45 9.49 16.71
C ILE A 138 -12.15 10.28 16.89
N GLY A 139 -12.13 11.58 16.60
CA GLY A 139 -10.98 12.45 16.87
C GLY A 139 -10.57 12.54 18.34
N THR A 140 -11.38 12.04 19.27
CA THR A 140 -11.02 11.93 20.70
C THR A 140 -10.18 10.69 21.04
N LEU A 141 -10.08 9.71 20.14
CA LEU A 141 -9.37 8.45 20.35
C LEU A 141 -7.85 8.62 20.19
N LYS A 142 -7.22 9.28 21.17
CA LYS A 142 -5.81 9.70 21.11
C LYS A 142 -4.81 8.55 20.99
N HIS A 143 -5.20 7.31 21.30
CA HIS A 143 -4.34 6.13 21.21
C HIS A 143 -4.45 5.39 19.87
N LEU A 144 -5.31 5.86 18.95
CA LEU A 144 -5.52 5.22 17.67
C LEU A 144 -4.24 5.25 16.82
N ARG A 145 -3.86 4.10 16.29
CA ARG A 145 -2.66 3.87 15.46
C ARG A 145 -2.99 3.41 14.06
N PHE A 146 -4.10 2.69 13.90
CA PHE A 146 -4.59 2.22 12.61
C PHE A 146 -6.03 2.68 12.43
N PHE A 147 -6.31 3.33 11.31
CA PHE A 147 -7.66 3.73 10.93
C PHE A 147 -7.92 3.43 9.46
N HIS A 148 -8.96 2.65 9.20
CA HIS A 148 -9.35 2.24 7.86
C HIS A 148 -10.78 2.68 7.59
N LEU A 149 -10.96 3.48 6.52
CA LEU A 149 -12.25 4.06 6.14
C LEU A 149 -12.57 3.81 4.66
N HIS A 150 -11.89 2.83 4.05
CA HIS A 150 -12.04 2.48 2.63
C HIS A 150 -13.48 2.12 2.27
N GLY A 151 -13.90 2.38 1.04
CA GLY A 151 -15.19 1.90 0.51
C GLY A 151 -16.42 2.58 1.10
N ASN A 152 -16.25 3.76 1.72
CA ASN A 152 -17.36 4.55 2.27
C ASN A 152 -17.83 5.61 1.27
N SER A 153 -18.54 5.18 0.23
CA SER A 153 -18.92 6.01 -0.93
C SER A 153 -19.81 7.23 -0.66
N LYS A 154 -20.43 7.32 0.53
CA LYS A 154 -21.24 8.49 0.92
C LYS A 154 -20.40 9.60 1.57
N ILE A 155 -19.16 9.33 1.97
CA ILE A 155 -18.26 10.33 2.55
C ILE A 155 -17.45 10.98 1.42
N ILE A 156 -17.94 12.11 0.91
CA ILE A 156 -17.29 12.84 -0.19
C ILE A 156 -15.91 13.37 0.22
N LYS A 157 -15.80 14.05 1.37
CA LYS A 157 -14.53 14.56 1.90
C LYS A 157 -14.09 13.73 3.10
N ALA A 158 -12.84 13.27 3.09
CA ALA A 158 -12.25 12.58 4.23
C ALA A 158 -12.34 13.48 5.50
N PRO A 159 -12.85 12.99 6.63
CA PRO A 159 -13.14 13.84 7.77
C PRO A 159 -11.92 14.55 8.38
N ASP A 160 -12.01 15.86 8.60
CA ASP A 160 -10.90 16.67 9.10
C ASP A 160 -10.46 16.34 10.54
N PHE A 161 -11.30 15.65 11.33
CA PHE A 161 -10.90 15.19 12.67
C PHE A 161 -9.73 14.21 12.62
N ILE A 162 -9.55 13.49 11.51
CA ILE A 162 -8.46 12.50 11.35
C ILE A 162 -7.12 13.18 11.62
N CYS A 163 -6.95 14.43 11.17
CA CYS A 163 -5.75 15.24 11.37
C CYS A 163 -5.44 15.56 12.84
N LYS A 164 -6.38 15.32 13.78
CA LYS A 164 -6.15 15.47 15.23
C LYS A 164 -5.51 14.22 15.85
N LEU A 165 -5.51 13.09 15.14
CA LEU A 165 -4.98 11.80 15.60
C LEU A 165 -3.46 11.72 15.40
N GLN A 166 -2.71 12.46 16.20
CA GLN A 166 -1.24 12.59 16.04
C GLN A 166 -0.46 11.28 16.27
N ASN A 167 -1.06 10.28 16.93
CA ASN A 167 -0.48 8.95 17.12
C ASN A 167 -0.83 7.95 16.00
N LEU A 168 -1.60 8.39 15.00
CA LEU A 168 -1.99 7.54 13.87
C LEU A 168 -0.75 7.16 13.05
N GLN A 169 -0.58 5.87 12.79
CA GLN A 169 0.57 5.27 12.10
C GLN A 169 0.18 4.72 10.73
N ALA A 170 -1.06 4.24 10.57
CA ALA A 170 -1.59 3.73 9.31
C ALA A 170 -2.99 4.31 9.06
N LEU A 171 -3.18 4.84 7.84
CA LEU A 171 -4.42 5.46 7.40
C LEU A 171 -4.75 4.98 5.98
N LEU A 172 -5.93 4.39 5.82
CA LEU A 172 -6.42 3.87 4.56
C LEU A 172 -7.72 4.60 4.19
N LEU A 173 -7.66 5.41 3.13
CA LEU A 173 -8.71 6.31 2.63
C LEU A 173 -9.03 6.06 1.13
N CYS A 174 -9.00 4.81 0.67
CA CYS A 174 -9.28 4.51 -0.75
C CYS A 174 -10.77 4.35 -1.05
N GLN A 175 -11.15 4.51 -2.32
CA GLN A 175 -12.50 4.28 -2.88
C GLN A 175 -13.64 4.94 -2.08
N GLY A 176 -14.12 6.08 -2.57
CA GLY A 176 -15.28 6.80 -2.03
C GLY A 176 -15.02 8.26 -1.68
N PHE A 177 -13.77 8.67 -1.55
CA PHE A 177 -13.40 10.05 -1.23
C PHE A 177 -13.02 10.85 -2.48
N GLU A 178 -13.60 12.03 -2.60
CA GLU A 178 -13.28 13.03 -3.61
C GLU A 178 -12.20 14.01 -3.12
N GLU A 179 -12.20 14.32 -1.81
CA GLU A 179 -11.27 15.28 -1.22
C GLU A 179 -10.54 14.68 -0.01
N LEU A 180 -9.25 15.00 0.11
CA LEU A 180 -8.44 14.71 1.28
C LEU A 180 -8.78 15.64 2.47
N PRO A 181 -8.39 15.27 3.71
CA PRO A 181 -8.59 16.17 4.83
C PRO A 181 -7.60 17.34 4.73
N THR A 182 -8.06 18.56 5.01
CA THR A 182 -7.37 19.82 4.68
C THR A 182 -6.03 20.00 5.43
N ASN A 183 -5.88 19.34 6.58
CA ASN A 183 -4.72 19.50 7.46
C ASN A 183 -3.93 18.21 7.64
N ILE A 184 -3.86 17.37 6.59
CA ILE A 184 -3.18 16.06 6.63
C ILE A 184 -1.75 16.14 7.16
N LYS A 185 -1.06 17.26 6.96
CA LYS A 185 0.28 17.58 7.48
C LYS A 185 0.46 17.39 8.99
N TYR A 186 -0.61 17.40 9.79
CA TYR A 186 -0.55 17.20 11.25
C TYR A 186 -0.50 15.73 11.67
N LEU A 187 -0.60 14.78 10.73
CA LEU A 187 -0.42 13.35 11.00
C LEU A 187 1.07 12.98 11.17
N ILE A 188 1.74 13.59 12.15
CA ILE A 188 3.20 13.52 12.32
C ILE A 188 3.77 12.12 12.55
N SER A 189 2.96 11.18 13.05
CA SER A 189 3.35 9.79 13.31
C SER A 189 3.01 8.83 12.17
N ILE A 190 2.39 9.31 11.08
CA ILE A 190 1.93 8.44 9.99
C ILE A 190 3.12 7.78 9.29
N ARG A 191 2.98 6.49 9.02
CA ARG A 191 4.01 5.62 8.41
C ARG A 191 3.47 4.97 7.15
N PHE A 192 2.18 4.66 7.11
CA PHE A 192 1.47 4.10 5.97
C PHE A 192 0.28 4.98 5.62
N LEU A 193 0.23 5.48 4.39
CA LEU A 193 -0.90 6.22 3.85
C LEU A 193 -1.30 5.59 2.51
N GLN A 194 -2.54 5.12 2.44
CA GLN A 194 -3.18 4.69 1.22
C GLN A 194 -4.37 5.61 0.96
N MET A 195 -4.47 6.16 -0.24
CA MET A 195 -5.46 7.19 -0.54
C MET A 195 -5.92 7.19 -1.99
N THR A 196 -7.13 7.72 -2.18
CA THR A 196 -7.72 8.13 -3.45
C THR A 196 -8.17 9.59 -3.33
N THR A 197 -8.15 10.35 -4.42
CA THR A 197 -8.68 11.73 -4.48
C THR A 197 -9.19 12.04 -5.88
N LYS A 198 -10.16 12.96 -5.98
CA LYS A 198 -10.62 13.57 -7.24
C LYS A 198 -10.01 14.94 -7.47
N GLU A 199 -9.13 15.41 -6.59
CA GLU A 199 -8.34 16.62 -6.80
C GLU A 199 -7.41 16.48 -8.01
N GLU A 200 -7.30 17.53 -8.82
CA GLU A 200 -6.37 17.56 -9.96
C GLU A 200 -4.91 17.62 -9.51
N ARG A 201 -4.65 18.14 -8.30
CA ARG A 201 -3.32 18.35 -7.73
C ARG A 201 -3.31 18.02 -6.25
N LEU A 202 -2.29 17.29 -5.79
CA LEU A 202 -2.04 17.15 -4.36
C LEU A 202 -1.47 18.46 -3.81
N LEU A 203 -2.06 18.95 -2.71
CA LEU A 203 -1.66 20.23 -2.10
C LEU A 203 -0.22 20.21 -1.59
N ASN A 204 0.55 21.23 -2.00
CA ASN A 204 1.85 21.55 -1.39
C ASN A 204 1.66 21.93 0.09
N ASN A 205 2.63 21.58 0.94
CA ASN A 205 2.54 21.65 2.40
C ASN A 205 1.48 20.69 3.01
N GLY A 206 1.03 19.70 2.25
CA GLY A 206 0.17 18.62 2.71
C GLY A 206 0.98 17.35 2.98
N ILE A 207 1.00 16.44 2.01
CA ILE A 207 1.66 15.14 2.12
C ILE A 207 3.18 15.28 2.27
N GLY A 208 3.84 16.22 1.58
CA GLY A 208 5.28 16.44 1.71
C GLY A 208 5.76 16.74 3.13
N CYS A 209 4.88 17.17 4.03
CA CYS A 209 5.20 17.40 5.45
C CYS A 209 5.27 16.13 6.32
N LEU A 210 4.87 14.97 5.80
CA LEU A 210 4.76 13.72 6.55
C LEU A 210 6.12 13.01 6.72
N LYS A 211 7.00 13.58 7.55
CA LYS A 211 8.40 13.13 7.73
C LYS A 211 8.58 11.70 8.27
N SER A 212 7.53 11.11 8.82
CA SER A 212 7.52 9.73 9.34
C SER A 212 7.05 8.69 8.30
N LEU A 213 6.52 9.15 7.17
CA LEU A 213 5.89 8.33 6.15
C LEU A 213 6.92 7.40 5.50
N ARG A 214 6.56 6.13 5.35
CA ARG A 214 7.38 5.05 4.76
C ARG A 214 6.72 4.44 3.53
N PHE A 215 5.39 4.40 3.52
CA PHE A 215 4.59 3.78 2.47
C PHE A 215 3.53 4.78 2.04
N LEU A 216 3.59 5.17 0.76
CA LEU A 216 2.59 6.02 0.13
C LEU A 216 1.99 5.27 -1.06
N PHE A 217 0.69 5.05 -0.99
CA PHE A 217 -0.08 4.38 -2.02
C PHE A 217 -1.14 5.37 -2.54
N ILE A 218 -1.04 5.69 -3.82
CA ILE A 218 -1.94 6.59 -4.54
C ILE A 218 -2.66 5.71 -5.56
N ILE A 219 -3.94 5.44 -5.32
CA ILE A 219 -4.68 4.41 -6.05
C ILE A 219 -5.97 5.02 -6.61
N GLN A 220 -6.24 4.78 -7.89
CA GLN A 220 -7.51 5.13 -8.55
C GLN A 220 -7.83 6.63 -8.51
N CYS A 221 -6.80 7.49 -8.60
CA CYS A 221 -6.98 8.94 -8.63
C CYS A 221 -7.19 9.44 -10.07
N GLU A 222 -8.41 9.23 -10.59
CA GLU A 222 -8.73 9.45 -12.01
C GLU A 222 -8.52 10.87 -12.52
N ASN A 223 -8.66 11.89 -11.66
CA ASN A 223 -8.48 13.30 -12.02
C ASN A 223 -7.08 13.84 -11.72
N LEU A 224 -6.27 13.10 -10.98
CA LEU A 224 -5.01 13.59 -10.45
C LEU A 224 -3.98 13.72 -11.56
N LYS A 225 -3.58 14.95 -11.87
CA LYS A 225 -2.60 15.26 -12.92
C LYS A 225 -1.19 15.50 -12.38
N TYR A 226 -1.07 16.00 -11.15
CA TYR A 226 0.22 16.37 -10.55
C TYR A 226 0.28 16.00 -9.06
N LEU A 227 1.39 15.40 -8.65
CA LEU A 227 1.71 15.18 -7.23
C LEU A 227 2.19 16.50 -6.58
N CYS A 228 2.45 16.47 -5.27
CA CYS A 228 2.94 17.65 -4.56
C CYS A 228 4.44 17.89 -4.82
N GLU A 229 4.83 19.16 -4.92
CA GLU A 229 6.22 19.57 -5.26
C GLU A 229 7.18 19.48 -4.08
N ASP A 230 6.70 19.26 -2.86
CA ASP A 230 7.47 19.22 -1.62
C ASP A 230 7.85 17.80 -1.17
N MET A 231 8.01 16.84 -2.11
CA MET A 231 8.33 15.44 -1.80
C MET A 231 9.67 15.27 -1.05
N GLN A 232 10.60 16.22 -1.12
CA GLN A 232 11.84 16.21 -0.33
C GLN A 232 11.61 16.12 1.18
N GLY A 233 10.44 16.53 1.68
CA GLY A 233 10.09 16.36 3.08
C GLY A 233 9.82 14.91 3.50
N LEU A 234 9.51 14.03 2.53
CA LEU A 234 9.28 12.59 2.72
C LEU A 234 10.59 11.79 2.84
N SER A 235 11.53 12.28 3.64
CA SER A 235 12.89 11.74 3.80
C SER A 235 12.99 10.26 4.21
N LYS A 236 11.93 9.68 4.78
CA LYS A 236 11.85 8.27 5.21
C LYS A 236 11.00 7.39 4.29
N LEU A 237 10.50 7.92 3.17
CA LEU A 237 9.65 7.16 2.26
C LEU A 237 10.46 6.03 1.63
N LYS A 238 9.93 4.82 1.73
CA LYS A 238 10.55 3.57 1.25
C LYS A 238 9.82 3.00 0.06
N ARG A 239 8.50 3.11 0.01
CA ARG A 239 7.69 2.64 -1.11
C ARG A 239 6.74 3.73 -1.57
N LEU A 240 6.76 3.99 -2.86
CA LEU A 240 5.79 4.82 -3.56
C LEU A 240 5.11 3.95 -4.61
N ILE A 241 3.81 3.76 -4.46
CA ILE A 241 2.98 2.93 -5.34
C ILE A 241 1.90 3.83 -5.92
N ILE A 242 1.86 3.94 -7.25
CA ILE A 242 0.88 4.72 -8.00
C ILE A 242 0.18 3.78 -8.96
N VAL A 243 -1.13 3.59 -8.78
CA VAL A 243 -1.91 2.58 -9.53
C VAL A 243 -3.19 3.22 -10.04
N GLU A 244 -3.52 2.97 -11.30
CA GLU A 244 -4.78 3.41 -11.94
C GLU A 244 -5.02 4.93 -11.80
N CYS A 245 -3.96 5.74 -11.93
CA CYS A 245 -4.06 7.21 -11.92
C CYS A 245 -4.01 7.73 -13.35
N LYS A 246 -5.10 7.54 -14.10
CA LYS A 246 -5.11 7.69 -15.56
C LYS A 246 -4.80 9.09 -16.07
N SER A 247 -5.14 10.14 -15.31
CA SER A 247 -4.83 11.53 -15.67
C SER A 247 -3.44 11.99 -15.25
N LEU A 248 -2.66 11.19 -14.53
CA LEU A 248 -1.34 11.61 -14.03
C LEU A 248 -0.41 11.88 -15.21
N ILE A 249 0.15 13.09 -15.27
CA ILE A 249 0.94 13.55 -16.41
C ILE A 249 2.43 13.30 -16.20
N CYS A 250 2.94 13.62 -15.02
CA CYS A 250 4.36 13.47 -14.71
C CYS A 250 4.60 13.32 -13.20
N LEU A 251 5.81 12.90 -12.85
CA LEU A 251 6.30 12.95 -11.46
C LEU A 251 6.95 14.32 -11.18
N PRO A 252 6.82 14.86 -9.97
CA PRO A 252 7.39 16.17 -9.63
C PRO A 252 8.93 16.08 -9.55
N PRO A 253 9.66 17.15 -9.92
CA PRO A 253 11.13 17.17 -9.83
C PRO A 253 11.70 16.80 -8.47
N SER A 254 10.97 17.08 -7.39
CA SER A 254 11.40 16.79 -6.02
C SER A 254 11.48 15.30 -5.68
N ILE A 255 10.95 14.41 -6.52
CA ILE A 255 11.07 12.96 -6.33
C ILE A 255 12.54 12.50 -6.26
N LYS A 256 13.45 13.23 -6.92
CA LYS A 256 14.90 12.96 -6.88
C LYS A 256 15.53 13.11 -5.50
N TYR A 257 14.84 13.76 -4.55
CA TYR A 257 15.32 13.93 -3.18
C TYR A 257 14.90 12.79 -2.24
N LEU A 258 14.15 11.79 -2.74
CA LEU A 258 13.71 10.64 -1.95
C LEU A 258 14.82 9.59 -1.77
N SER A 259 15.88 9.95 -1.06
CA SER A 259 17.08 9.10 -0.87
C SER A 259 16.81 7.77 -0.15
N SER A 260 15.71 7.65 0.59
CA SER A 260 15.29 6.41 1.26
C SER A 260 14.41 5.50 0.40
N LEU A 261 13.98 5.94 -0.80
CA LEU A 261 13.03 5.21 -1.63
C LEU A 261 13.67 3.91 -2.14
N LYS A 262 13.01 2.78 -1.85
CA LYS A 262 13.43 1.42 -2.20
C LYS A 262 12.57 0.78 -3.27
N THR A 263 11.28 1.14 -3.32
CA THR A 263 10.34 0.60 -4.30
C THR A 263 9.56 1.74 -4.93
N LEU A 264 9.52 1.75 -6.26
CA LEU A 264 8.65 2.59 -7.06
C LEU A 264 7.86 1.67 -7.99
N THR A 265 6.54 1.73 -7.88
CA THR A 265 5.63 1.07 -8.81
C THR A 265 4.71 2.11 -9.42
N ILE A 266 4.60 2.08 -10.75
CA ILE A 266 3.64 2.87 -11.51
C ILE A 266 2.88 1.90 -12.42
N SER A 267 1.60 1.72 -12.15
CA SER A 267 0.72 0.78 -12.88
C SER A 267 -0.46 1.52 -13.47
N ASP A 268 -0.80 1.22 -14.72
CA ASP A 268 -2.06 1.62 -15.36
C ASP A 268 -2.29 3.15 -15.33
N CYS A 269 -1.21 3.91 -15.50
CA CYS A 269 -1.22 5.37 -15.56
C CYS A 269 -1.14 5.82 -17.02
N GLU A 270 -2.28 5.85 -17.72
CA GLU A 270 -2.36 6.02 -19.18
C GLU A 270 -1.65 7.27 -19.73
N ASN A 271 -1.69 8.39 -18.99
CA ASN A 271 -1.15 9.67 -19.45
C ASN A 271 0.26 9.99 -18.97
N ILE A 272 0.89 9.13 -18.15
CA ILE A 272 2.14 9.48 -17.50
C ILE A 272 3.31 9.49 -18.48
N ASP A 273 4.06 10.57 -18.46
CA ASP A 273 5.38 10.69 -19.05
C ASP A 273 6.42 10.73 -17.92
N LEU A 274 7.41 9.85 -18.01
CA LEU A 274 8.49 9.73 -17.03
C LEU A 274 9.76 10.45 -17.48
N VAL A 275 9.72 11.22 -18.55
CA VAL A 275 10.79 12.13 -18.95
C VAL A 275 10.95 13.24 -17.91
N MET A 276 12.18 13.50 -17.49
CA MET A 276 12.52 14.64 -16.63
C MET A 276 13.39 15.63 -17.40
N VAL A 277 13.07 16.92 -17.23
CA VAL A 277 13.72 18.02 -17.98
C VAL A 277 15.15 18.29 -17.49
N ASP A 278 15.43 18.08 -16.20
CA ASP A 278 16.71 18.44 -15.57
C ASP A 278 17.56 17.19 -15.25
N GLU A 279 18.24 16.63 -16.26
CA GLU A 279 19.03 15.41 -16.10
C GLU A 279 20.41 15.57 -15.42
N GLU A 280 20.88 16.81 -15.29
CA GLU A 280 22.26 17.09 -14.89
C GLU A 280 22.50 17.09 -13.37
N ASP A 281 21.43 17.16 -12.56
CA ASP A 281 21.47 17.30 -11.09
C ASP A 281 20.73 16.17 -10.36
N PHE A 282 21.01 14.91 -10.70
CA PHE A 282 20.42 13.78 -9.98
C PHE A 282 21.24 13.34 -8.78
N ASN A 283 20.61 13.45 -7.61
CA ASN A 283 21.09 12.78 -6.40
C ASN A 283 21.02 11.26 -6.56
N GLN A 284 21.92 10.57 -5.85
CA GLN A 284 21.90 9.12 -5.76
C GLN A 284 20.60 8.65 -5.07
N LEU A 285 19.74 7.99 -5.83
CA LEU A 285 18.57 7.27 -5.34
C LEU A 285 19.01 5.92 -4.76
N SER A 286 18.20 5.39 -3.84
CA SER A 286 18.45 4.09 -3.22
C SER A 286 17.50 3.00 -3.70
N LEU A 287 16.90 3.18 -4.89
CA LEU A 287 15.86 2.33 -5.42
C LEU A 287 16.39 0.90 -5.64
N GLN A 288 15.63 -0.08 -5.17
CA GLN A 288 15.94 -1.50 -5.31
C GLN A 288 14.96 -2.20 -6.24
N ASN A 289 13.71 -1.73 -6.29
CA ASN A 289 12.64 -2.31 -7.09
C ASN A 289 11.97 -1.23 -7.92
N LEU A 290 11.95 -1.40 -9.23
CA LEU A 290 11.22 -0.56 -10.16
C LEU A 290 10.24 -1.43 -10.94
N ALA A 291 8.95 -1.10 -10.88
CA ALA A 291 7.91 -1.75 -11.67
C ALA A 291 7.14 -0.71 -12.48
N LEU A 292 7.12 -0.87 -13.80
CA LEU A 292 6.38 -0.04 -14.74
C LEU A 292 5.41 -0.97 -15.49
N VAL A 293 4.11 -0.79 -15.27
CA VAL A 293 3.07 -1.72 -15.72
C VAL A 293 1.97 -0.94 -16.45
N GLY A 294 1.57 -1.38 -17.64
CA GLY A 294 0.46 -0.79 -18.38
C GLY A 294 0.65 0.71 -18.67
N LEU A 295 1.84 1.11 -19.15
CA LEU A 295 2.18 2.51 -19.43
C LEU A 295 2.26 2.79 -20.95
N PRO A 296 1.13 3.11 -21.62
CA PRO A 296 1.10 3.23 -23.07
C PRO A 296 1.86 4.44 -23.61
N LYS A 297 2.09 5.51 -22.84
CA LYS A 297 2.91 6.65 -23.29
C LYS A 297 4.41 6.48 -23.09
N LEU A 298 4.83 5.39 -22.45
CA LEU A 298 6.23 5.14 -22.19
C LEU A 298 6.93 4.66 -23.46
N VAL A 299 7.54 5.60 -24.19
CA VAL A 299 8.32 5.31 -25.41
C VAL A 299 9.80 5.11 -25.09
N ASN A 300 10.33 5.91 -24.16
CA ASN A 300 11.72 5.86 -23.74
C ASN A 300 11.80 5.44 -22.26
N PHE A 301 12.84 4.69 -21.90
CA PHE A 301 13.10 4.41 -20.50
C PHE A 301 13.45 5.69 -19.71
N PRO A 302 12.97 5.81 -18.46
CA PRO A 302 13.33 6.93 -17.60
C PRO A 302 14.79 6.82 -17.13
N TYR A 303 15.70 7.43 -17.90
CA TYR A 303 17.15 7.32 -17.67
C TYR A 303 17.55 7.77 -16.26
N TRP A 304 16.90 8.80 -15.74
CA TRP A 304 17.15 9.32 -14.39
C TRP A 304 16.88 8.31 -13.28
N LEU A 305 15.88 7.42 -13.41
CA LEU A 305 15.62 6.37 -12.41
C LEU A 305 16.75 5.34 -12.39
N LEU A 306 17.24 4.97 -13.58
CA LEU A 306 18.32 4.02 -13.75
C LEU A 306 19.66 4.60 -13.27
N GLN A 307 19.98 5.82 -13.70
CA GLN A 307 21.22 6.48 -13.35
C GLN A 307 21.28 6.83 -11.87
N GLY A 308 20.17 7.34 -11.31
CA GLY A 308 20.06 7.60 -9.87
C GLY A 308 20.23 6.34 -9.03
N SER A 309 19.86 5.17 -9.54
CA SER A 309 19.83 3.90 -8.80
C SER A 309 20.83 2.86 -9.29
N LYS A 310 21.86 3.26 -10.04
CA LYS A 310 22.80 2.38 -10.74
C LYS A 310 23.47 1.31 -9.85
N TYR A 311 23.70 1.64 -8.57
CA TYR A 311 24.39 0.76 -7.62
C TYR A 311 23.44 0.01 -6.67
N THR A 312 22.14 0.27 -6.76
CA THR A 312 21.14 -0.18 -5.78
C THR A 312 19.99 -0.96 -6.40
N LEU A 313 19.70 -0.77 -7.69
CA LEU A 313 18.58 -1.40 -8.38
C LEU A 313 18.80 -2.91 -8.54
N GLN A 314 17.90 -3.70 -7.95
CA GLN A 314 17.98 -5.16 -7.93
C GLN A 314 16.94 -5.81 -8.84
N ASN A 315 15.72 -5.26 -8.88
CA ASN A 315 14.61 -5.81 -9.63
C ASN A 315 14.01 -4.75 -10.54
N LEU A 316 13.92 -5.07 -11.83
CA LEU A 316 13.25 -4.26 -12.84
C LEU A 316 12.13 -5.08 -13.48
N HIS A 317 10.89 -4.61 -13.35
CA HIS A 317 9.70 -5.24 -13.93
C HIS A 317 9.05 -4.30 -14.94
N LEU A 318 8.80 -4.81 -16.13
CA LEU A 318 8.10 -4.13 -17.22
C LEU A 318 6.98 -5.04 -17.69
N GLU A 319 5.77 -4.52 -17.70
CA GLU A 319 4.60 -5.29 -18.14
C GLU A 319 3.67 -4.40 -18.96
N ASP A 320 3.19 -4.90 -20.09
CA ASP A 320 2.24 -4.17 -20.96
C ASP A 320 2.73 -2.75 -21.35
N CYS A 321 4.04 -2.57 -21.51
CA CYS A 321 4.67 -1.34 -22.00
C CYS A 321 5.01 -1.45 -23.50
N SER A 322 3.98 -1.52 -24.35
CA SER A 322 4.12 -1.89 -25.77
C SER A 322 4.92 -0.92 -26.64
N ASN A 323 5.07 0.35 -26.24
CA ASN A 323 5.73 1.39 -27.03
C ASN A 323 7.22 1.55 -26.71
N ILE A 324 7.75 0.77 -25.77
CA ILE A 324 9.18 0.68 -25.52
C ILE A 324 9.79 -0.26 -26.56
N GLU A 325 10.58 0.30 -27.47
CA GLU A 325 11.20 -0.47 -28.55
C GLU A 325 12.59 -1.01 -28.19
N GLU A 326 13.32 -0.41 -27.25
CA GLU A 326 14.67 -0.85 -26.89
C GLU A 326 15.02 -0.65 -25.41
N LEU A 327 15.90 -1.52 -24.88
CA LEU A 327 16.51 -1.33 -23.57
C LEU A 327 17.60 -0.25 -23.61
N PRO A 328 17.76 0.57 -22.56
CA PRO A 328 18.77 1.62 -22.54
C PRO A 328 20.16 1.02 -22.37
N ALA A 329 21.15 1.57 -23.09
CA ALA A 329 22.52 1.06 -23.08
C ALA A 329 23.20 1.12 -21.70
N CYS A 330 22.72 1.95 -20.78
CA CYS A 330 23.25 2.05 -19.42
C CYS A 330 22.90 0.83 -18.54
N LEU A 331 21.92 0.01 -18.94
CA LEU A 331 21.48 -1.17 -18.18
C LEU A 331 22.64 -2.17 -17.96
N LYS A 332 23.55 -2.29 -18.93
CA LYS A 332 24.78 -3.09 -18.85
C LYS A 332 25.71 -2.68 -17.70
N ASN A 333 25.57 -1.44 -17.21
CA ASN A 333 26.41 -0.89 -16.15
C ASN A 333 25.75 -1.01 -14.75
N ILE A 334 24.52 -1.52 -14.67
CA ILE A 334 23.78 -1.70 -13.41
C ILE A 334 24.06 -3.12 -12.90
N VAL A 335 25.25 -3.28 -12.33
CA VAL A 335 25.76 -4.58 -11.82
C VAL A 335 25.00 -5.11 -10.59
N SER A 336 24.14 -4.27 -10.00
CA SER A 336 23.31 -4.64 -8.85
C SER A 336 22.05 -5.41 -9.25
N LEU A 337 21.64 -5.37 -10.52
CA LEU A 337 20.44 -6.05 -11.01
C LEU A 337 20.55 -7.57 -10.84
N GLN A 338 19.60 -8.12 -10.10
CA GLN A 338 19.42 -9.55 -9.87
C GLN A 338 18.35 -10.14 -10.77
N GLN A 339 17.30 -9.36 -11.04
CA GLN A 339 16.18 -9.79 -11.85
C GLN A 339 15.72 -8.69 -12.82
N LEU A 340 15.52 -9.10 -14.07
CA LEU A 340 14.78 -8.36 -15.08
C LEU A 340 13.57 -9.19 -15.49
N LYS A 341 12.37 -8.63 -15.37
CA LYS A 341 11.12 -9.25 -15.77
C LYS A 341 10.44 -8.39 -16.84
N ILE A 342 10.14 -9.00 -17.97
CA ILE A 342 9.49 -8.38 -19.13
C ILE A 342 8.27 -9.25 -19.48
N GLU A 343 7.07 -8.70 -19.33
CA GLU A 343 5.82 -9.39 -19.66
C GLU A 343 5.02 -8.57 -20.66
N ASN A 344 4.40 -9.23 -21.62
CA ASN A 344 3.53 -8.63 -22.63
C ASN A 344 4.17 -7.43 -23.39
N CYS A 345 5.50 -7.37 -23.45
CA CYS A 345 6.26 -6.34 -24.19
C CYS A 345 6.88 -6.96 -25.46
N PHE A 346 6.06 -7.32 -26.45
CA PHE A 346 6.48 -8.16 -27.57
C PHE A 346 7.72 -7.68 -28.35
N ALA A 347 7.84 -6.37 -28.62
CA ALA A 347 8.99 -5.81 -29.33
C ALA A 347 10.28 -5.97 -28.51
N LEU A 348 10.22 -5.58 -27.24
CA LEU A 348 11.34 -5.66 -26.31
C LEU A 348 11.75 -7.11 -26.01
N GLY A 349 10.78 -8.00 -25.82
CA GLY A 349 11.01 -9.42 -25.55
C GLY A 349 11.83 -10.11 -26.64
N LYS A 350 11.54 -9.82 -27.93
CA LYS A 350 12.32 -10.34 -29.07
C LYS A 350 13.77 -9.86 -29.06
N ARG A 351 14.00 -8.58 -28.75
CA ARG A 351 15.35 -8.00 -28.68
C ARG A 351 16.17 -8.53 -27.51
N CYS A 352 15.51 -9.11 -26.51
CA CYS A 352 16.16 -9.73 -25.36
C CYS A 352 16.52 -11.21 -25.61
N GLU A 353 16.20 -11.80 -26.78
CA GLU A 353 16.49 -13.22 -27.06
C GLU A 353 17.96 -13.55 -26.77
N ARG A 354 18.18 -14.63 -26.01
CA ARG A 354 19.51 -15.07 -25.60
C ARG A 354 20.45 -15.23 -26.79
N GLU A 355 21.62 -14.61 -26.69
CA GLU A 355 22.74 -14.67 -27.64
C GLU A 355 22.46 -14.11 -29.05
N LYS A 356 21.20 -13.81 -29.40
CA LYS A 356 20.80 -13.35 -30.74
C LYS A 356 20.16 -11.97 -30.75
N GLY A 357 19.43 -11.62 -29.70
CA GLY A 357 18.69 -10.36 -29.63
C GLY A 357 19.62 -9.15 -29.51
N GLU A 358 19.25 -8.02 -30.13
CA GLU A 358 20.11 -6.84 -30.15
C GLU A 358 20.40 -6.26 -28.76
N ASP A 359 19.48 -6.47 -27.82
CA ASP A 359 19.58 -5.99 -26.45
C ASP A 359 20.17 -7.02 -25.48
N TRP A 360 20.47 -8.24 -25.94
CA TRP A 360 21.06 -9.31 -25.10
C TRP A 360 22.34 -8.84 -24.39
N SER A 361 23.23 -8.15 -25.12
CA SER A 361 24.48 -7.61 -24.55
C SER A 361 24.26 -6.60 -23.42
N LYS A 362 23.07 -6.01 -23.31
CA LYS A 362 22.69 -5.03 -22.27
C LYS A 362 22.25 -5.72 -20.97
N ILE A 363 21.87 -7.01 -21.03
CA ILE A 363 21.23 -7.76 -19.93
C ILE A 363 21.91 -9.08 -19.60
N ALA A 364 22.89 -9.53 -20.38
CA ALA A 364 23.56 -10.81 -20.20
C ALA A 364 24.23 -11.00 -18.82
N HIS A 365 24.54 -9.91 -18.11
CA HIS A 365 25.10 -9.93 -16.75
C HIS A 365 24.05 -10.16 -15.65
N ILE A 366 22.76 -10.10 -15.98
CA ILE A 366 21.66 -10.21 -15.01
C ILE A 366 21.40 -11.70 -14.73
N PRO A 367 21.43 -12.15 -13.46
CA PRO A 367 21.26 -13.56 -13.11
C PRO A 367 19.91 -14.18 -13.51
N GLN A 368 18.83 -13.41 -13.41
CA GLN A 368 17.48 -13.86 -13.77
C GLN A 368 16.88 -12.89 -14.79
N VAL A 369 16.62 -13.38 -16.00
CA VAL A 369 15.90 -12.64 -17.03
C VAL A 369 14.67 -13.42 -17.43
N ILE A 370 13.50 -12.93 -17.05
CA ILE A 370 12.21 -13.57 -17.29
C ILE A 370 11.49 -12.78 -18.39
N VAL A 371 11.18 -13.44 -19.50
CA VAL A 371 10.41 -12.88 -20.62
C VAL A 371 9.16 -13.72 -20.82
N ASP A 372 7.98 -13.12 -20.67
CA ASP A 372 6.66 -13.77 -20.80
C ASP A 372 6.55 -15.09 -20.01
N GLY A 373 7.08 -15.07 -18.77
CA GLY A 373 7.09 -16.23 -17.87
C GLY A 373 8.26 -17.21 -18.08
N TYR A 374 9.07 -17.07 -19.12
CA TYR A 374 10.21 -17.94 -19.40
C TYR A 374 11.53 -17.31 -18.95
N ASN A 375 12.32 -18.04 -18.16
CA ASN A 375 13.68 -17.61 -17.83
C ASN A 375 14.62 -17.90 -19.01
N ILE A 376 15.08 -16.84 -19.68
CA ILE A 376 15.96 -16.97 -20.86
C ILE A 376 17.44 -17.13 -20.48
N GLN A 377 17.80 -16.96 -19.21
CA GLN A 377 19.16 -17.14 -18.70
C GLN A 377 19.48 -18.62 -18.41
N SER A 378 18.48 -19.44 -18.08
CA SER A 378 18.64 -20.89 -17.95
C SER A 378 18.88 -21.52 -19.31
N SER A 379 19.94 -22.32 -19.45
CA SER A 379 20.06 -23.23 -20.59
C SER A 379 18.91 -24.23 -20.52
N LEU A 380 18.17 -24.39 -21.61
CA LEU A 380 17.40 -25.61 -21.86
C LEU A 380 18.41 -26.75 -22.04
N ASP A 381 18.90 -27.29 -20.93
CA ASP A 381 19.68 -28.54 -20.85
C ASP A 381 19.31 -29.23 -19.52
N SER A 382 18.03 -29.61 -19.38
CA SER A 382 17.61 -30.61 -18.42
C SER A 382 16.28 -31.23 -18.83
N ASP A 383 16.25 -31.84 -20.02
CA ASP A 383 15.30 -32.90 -20.37
C ASP A 383 16.04 -33.85 -21.32
N ASP A 384 16.71 -34.84 -20.72
CA ASP A 384 17.01 -36.17 -21.28
C ASP A 384 17.26 -37.16 -20.13
#